data_AF-A0A2N8N7Q2-F1
#
_entry.id   AF-A0A2N8N7Q2-F1
#
_cell.length_a   1.000
_cell.length_b   1.000
_cell.length_c   1.000
_cell.angle_alpha   90.00
_cell.angle_beta   90.00
_cell.angle_gamma   90.00
#
_symmetry.space_group_name_H-M   'P 1'
#
loop_
_entity.id
_entity.type
_entity.pdbx_description
1 polymer ?
#
loop_
_entity_poly.entity_id
_entity_poly.type
_entity_poly.pdbx_seq_one_letter_code
_entity_poly.pdbx_strand_id
1 'polypeptide(L)'
;METRNEYFSPVVVHPGVLVEDWMDEKGVTASEMALRAGLSETSIRQIAAGWEDITPGVAAALERATGISANFWMRAQQFYEEDLVRLYDDKDARHFARLTGQVWIMRGRPVPKAELAPAGV
;
A
#
# COMPACT_ATOMS: atom_id res chain seq x y z
N MET A 1 -37.99 -2.08 -8.00
CA MET A 1 -36.81 -2.22 -7.13
C MET A 1 -35.61 -2.06 -8.03
N GLU A 2 -34.96 -0.90 -8.02
CA GLU A 2 -33.70 -0.71 -8.74
C GLU A 2 -32.63 -1.54 -8.03
N THR A 3 -32.07 -2.52 -8.72
CA THR A 3 -30.87 -3.21 -8.29
C THR A 3 -29.73 -2.19 -8.37
N ARG A 4 -29.28 -1.69 -7.21
CA ARG A 4 -28.06 -0.88 -7.14
C ARG A 4 -26.94 -1.76 -7.67
N ASN A 5 -26.51 -1.49 -8.91
CA ASN A 5 -25.40 -2.21 -9.50
C ASN A 5 -24.16 -1.87 -8.68
N GLU A 6 -23.65 -2.83 -7.92
CA GLU A 6 -22.38 -2.68 -7.22
C GLU A 6 -21.27 -2.64 -8.27
N TYR A 7 -20.91 -1.43 -8.68
CA TYR A 7 -19.81 -1.21 -9.60
C TYR A 7 -18.50 -1.36 -8.84
N PHE A 8 -17.72 -2.35 -9.25
CA PHE A 8 -16.41 -2.65 -8.70
C PHE A 8 -15.33 -2.28 -9.72
N SER A 9 -14.31 -1.53 -9.28
CA SER A 9 -13.19 -1.16 -10.15
C SER A 9 -12.44 -2.41 -10.61
N PRO A 10 -12.11 -2.55 -11.91
CA PRO A 10 -11.27 -3.64 -12.40
C PRO A 10 -9.78 -3.47 -12.02
N VAL A 11 -9.42 -2.34 -11.40
CA VAL A 11 -8.05 -2.00 -11.00
C VAL A 11 -8.01 -1.79 -9.50
N VAL A 12 -6.92 -2.26 -8.88
CA VAL A 12 -6.63 -2.11 -7.46
C VAL A 12 -5.52 -1.07 -7.28
N VAL A 13 -5.72 -0.11 -6.38
CA VAL A 13 -4.79 1.01 -6.15
C VAL A 13 -4.18 0.89 -4.76
N HIS A 14 -2.85 0.80 -4.68
CA HIS A 14 -2.14 0.77 -3.41
C HIS A 14 -2.25 2.14 -2.70
N PRO A 15 -2.48 2.20 -1.37
CA PRO A 15 -2.64 3.46 -0.65
C PRO A 15 -1.36 4.31 -0.62
N GLY A 16 -0.22 3.72 -0.98
CA GLY A 16 1.05 4.41 -1.22
C GLY A 16 0.96 5.58 -2.20
N VAL A 17 0.07 5.50 -3.19
CA VAL A 17 -0.19 6.62 -4.13
C VAL A 17 -0.66 7.87 -3.37
N LEU A 18 -1.43 7.71 -2.28
CA LEU A 18 -1.85 8.85 -1.45
C LEU A 18 -0.68 9.48 -0.68
N VAL A 19 0.37 8.71 -0.39
CA VAL A 19 1.59 9.22 0.22
C VAL A 19 2.39 10.03 -0.81
N GLU A 20 2.49 9.51 -2.05
CA GLU A 20 3.11 10.21 -3.18
C GLU A 20 2.39 11.52 -3.50
N ASP A 21 1.06 11.48 -3.68
CA ASP A 21 0.22 12.66 -3.93
C ASP A 21 0.38 13.72 -2.83
N TRP A 22 0.41 13.29 -1.56
CA TRP A 22 0.60 14.22 -0.45
C TRP A 22 2.00 14.87 -0.49
N MET A 23 3.04 14.10 -0.77
CA MET A 23 4.42 14.62 -0.89
C MET A 23 4.52 15.65 -2.02
N ASP A 24 3.95 15.34 -3.19
CA ASP A 24 3.93 16.22 -4.35
C ASP A 24 3.14 17.50 -4.07
N GLU A 25 1.94 17.40 -3.48
CA GLU A 25 1.11 18.55 -3.13
C GLU A 25 1.83 19.48 -2.13
N LYS A 26 2.57 18.91 -1.17
CA LYS A 26 3.30 19.69 -0.15
C LYS A 26 4.71 20.10 -0.58
N GLY A 27 5.20 19.66 -1.74
CA GLY A 27 6.58 19.87 -2.18
C GLY A 27 7.60 19.25 -1.22
N VAL A 28 7.24 18.13 -0.59
CA VAL A 28 8.06 17.41 0.39
C VAL A 28 8.78 16.27 -0.31
N THR A 29 10.10 16.18 -0.12
CA THR A 29 10.88 15.07 -0.68
C THR A 29 10.74 13.81 0.18
N ALA A 30 11.05 12.64 -0.38
CA ALA A 30 11.03 11.38 0.37
C ALA A 30 11.97 11.39 1.59
N SER A 31 13.12 12.07 1.49
CA SER A 31 14.07 12.21 2.60
C SER A 31 13.50 13.08 3.73
N GLU A 32 12.88 14.21 3.39
CA GLU A 32 12.20 15.08 4.35
C GLU A 32 11.00 14.37 5.01
N MET A 33 10.21 13.65 4.21
CA MET A 33 9.08 12.84 4.70
C MET A 33 9.56 11.76 5.69
N ALA A 34 10.67 11.08 5.37
CA ALA A 34 11.27 10.07 6.22
C ALA A 34 11.72 10.65 7.57
N LEU A 35 12.34 11.83 7.57
CA LEU A 35 12.73 12.54 8.79
C LEU A 35 11.50 12.89 9.66
N ARG A 36 10.41 13.38 9.05
CA ARG A 36 9.17 13.71 9.77
C ARG A 36 8.47 12.49 10.33
N ALA A 37 8.46 11.39 9.58
CA ALA A 37 7.81 10.15 9.97
C ALA A 37 8.63 9.34 11.00
N GLY A 38 9.95 9.51 11.01
CA GLY A 38 10.87 8.63 11.74
C GLY A 38 11.02 7.26 11.05
N LEU A 39 10.96 7.24 9.72
CA LEU A 39 11.15 6.07 8.88
C LEU A 39 12.43 6.21 8.06
N SER A 40 12.84 5.15 7.37
CA SER A 40 13.92 5.26 6.37
C SER A 40 13.38 5.88 5.08
N GLU A 41 14.22 6.62 4.35
CA GLU A 41 13.86 7.14 3.03
C GLU A 41 13.51 6.00 2.05
N THR A 42 14.20 4.87 2.15
CA THR A 42 13.89 3.66 1.38
C THR A 42 12.47 3.18 1.64
N SER A 43 12.03 3.13 2.91
CA SER A 43 10.68 2.71 3.27
C SER A 43 9.63 3.69 2.70
N ILE A 44 9.83 5.01 2.85
CA ILE A 44 8.92 6.01 2.24
C ILE A 44 8.79 5.80 0.73
N ARG A 45 9.92 5.60 0.01
CA ARG A 45 9.91 5.35 -1.43
C ARG A 45 9.21 4.03 -1.80
N GLN A 46 9.44 2.97 -1.02
CA GLN A 46 8.81 1.68 -1.24
C GLN A 46 7.31 1.73 -0.98
N ILE A 47 6.87 2.41 0.08
CA ILE A 47 5.45 2.65 0.37
C ILE A 47 4.82 3.43 -0.78
N ALA A 48 5.40 4.58 -1.15
CA ALA A 48 4.89 5.44 -2.22
C ALA A 48 4.73 4.67 -3.54
N ALA A 49 5.73 3.87 -3.91
CA ALA A 49 5.69 3.06 -5.13
C ALA A 49 4.90 1.72 -4.99
N GLY A 50 4.28 1.45 -3.84
CA GLY A 50 3.43 0.27 -3.61
C GLY A 50 4.14 -1.05 -3.32
N TRP A 51 5.42 -1.00 -2.98
CA TRP A 51 6.26 -2.16 -2.64
C TRP A 51 6.23 -2.52 -1.15
N GLU A 52 5.81 -1.61 -0.29
CA GLU A 52 5.65 -1.81 1.16
C GLU A 52 4.24 -1.37 1.58
N ASP A 53 3.61 -2.14 2.46
CA ASP A 53 2.24 -1.88 2.92
C ASP A 53 2.26 -0.88 4.08
N ILE A 54 1.12 -0.21 4.27
CA ILE A 54 0.96 0.67 5.43
C ILE A 54 0.56 -0.17 6.65
N THR A 55 1.55 -0.64 7.40
CA THR A 55 1.35 -1.31 8.69
C THR A 55 0.87 -0.32 9.77
N PRO A 56 0.37 -0.79 10.93
CA PRO A 56 -0.02 0.11 12.03
C PRO A 56 1.10 1.05 12.49
N GLY A 57 2.35 0.56 12.50
CA GLY A 57 3.53 1.37 12.84
C GLY A 57 3.81 2.45 11.80
N VAL A 58 3.69 2.11 10.52
CA VAL A 58 3.82 3.06 9.40
C VAL A 58 2.68 4.07 9.42
N ALA A 59 1.44 3.66 9.67
CA ALA A 59 0.29 4.55 9.78
C ALA A 59 0.48 5.62 10.88
N ALA A 60 0.98 5.21 12.05
CA ALA A 60 1.32 6.13 13.13
C ALA A 60 2.48 7.07 12.74
N ALA A 61 3.44 6.60 11.93
CA ALA A 61 4.53 7.41 11.42
C ALA A 61 4.07 8.44 10.38
N LEU A 62 3.20 8.03 9.46
CA LEU A 62 2.57 8.92 8.49
C LEU A 62 1.68 9.96 9.17
N GLU A 63 0.97 9.61 10.25
CA GLU A 63 0.20 10.56 11.05
C GLU A 63 1.07 11.67 11.63
N ARG A 64 2.24 11.32 12.20
CA ARG A 64 3.20 12.33 12.69
C ARG A 64 3.69 13.25 11.58
N ALA A 65 3.91 12.71 10.38
CA ALA A 65 4.48 13.46 9.27
C ALA A 65 3.46 14.33 8.52
N THR A 66 2.22 13.85 8.38
CA THR A 66 1.18 14.46 7.55
C THR A 66 0.08 15.18 8.33
N GLY A 67 -0.08 14.84 9.61
CA GLY A 67 -1.24 15.23 10.42
C GLY A 67 -2.53 14.49 10.07
N ILE A 68 -2.50 13.57 9.08
CA ILE A 68 -3.64 12.75 8.69
C ILE A 68 -3.70 11.52 9.59
N SER A 69 -4.86 11.24 10.18
CA SER A 69 -4.98 10.24 11.24
C SER A 69 -4.46 8.85 10.83
N ALA A 70 -3.83 8.12 11.76
CA ALA A 70 -3.37 6.75 11.50
C ALA A 70 -4.52 5.84 11.03
N ASN A 71 -5.74 6.07 11.54
CA ASN A 71 -6.94 5.34 11.13
C ASN A 71 -7.31 5.57 9.65
N PHE A 72 -7.08 6.77 9.11
CA PHE A 72 -7.30 7.02 7.68
C PHE A 72 -6.38 6.13 6.84
N TRP A 73 -5.09 6.10 7.17
CA TRP A 73 -4.09 5.29 6.49
C TRP A 73 -4.39 3.79 6.59
N MET A 74 -4.78 3.32 7.78
CA MET A 74 -5.20 1.94 7.99
C MET A 74 -6.44 1.55 7.17
N ARG A 75 -7.42 2.45 7.06
CA ARG A 75 -8.61 2.22 6.23
C ARG A 75 -8.28 2.17 4.74
N ALA A 76 -7.36 3.03 4.27
CA ALA A 76 -6.91 2.99 2.89
C ALA A 76 -6.21 1.67 2.56
N GLN A 77 -5.37 1.17 3.47
CA GLN A 77 -4.73 -0.16 3.34
C GLN A 77 -5.77 -1.29 3.36
N GLN A 78 -6.75 -1.23 4.26
CA GLN A 78 -7.83 -2.21 4.32
C GLN A 78 -8.62 -2.29 3.00
N PHE A 79 -9.00 -1.15 2.42
CA PHE A 79 -9.73 -1.15 1.15
C PHE A 79 -8.89 -1.72 0.00
N TYR A 80 -7.59 -1.42 -0.02
CA TYR A 80 -6.68 -2.03 -0.98
C TYR A 80 -6.63 -3.55 -0.85
N GLU A 81 -6.55 -4.07 0.38
CA GLU A 81 -6.54 -5.52 0.63
C GLU A 81 -7.88 -6.19 0.27
N GLU A 82 -9.01 -5.56 0.56
CA GLU A 82 -10.34 -6.02 0.16
C GLU A 82 -10.49 -6.08 -1.37
N ASP A 83 -10.02 -5.02 -2.06
CA ASP A 83 -10.01 -4.95 -3.52
C ASP A 83 -9.08 -6.02 -4.12
N LEU A 84 -7.91 -6.29 -3.51
CA LEU A 84 -7.03 -7.38 -3.90
C LEU A 84 -7.74 -8.74 -3.78
N VAL A 85 -8.39 -9.02 -2.65
CA VAL A 85 -9.10 -10.29 -2.42
C VAL A 85 -10.20 -10.47 -3.46
N ARG A 86 -10.99 -9.44 -3.74
CA ARG A 86 -12.02 -9.48 -4.79
C ARG A 86 -11.40 -9.82 -6.14
N LEU A 87 -10.31 -9.14 -6.49
CA LEU A 87 -9.58 -9.39 -7.73
C LEU A 87 -9.01 -10.82 -7.79
N TYR A 88 -8.59 -11.37 -6.65
CA TYR A 88 -8.04 -12.72 -6.58
C TYR A 88 -9.07 -13.83 -6.68
N ASP A 89 -10.27 -13.62 -6.18
CA ASP A 89 -11.36 -14.56 -6.31
C ASP A 89 -11.99 -14.54 -7.71
N ASP A 90 -11.80 -13.45 -8.46
CA ASP A 90 -12.17 -13.33 -9.86
C ASP A 90 -11.18 -14.08 -10.78
N LYS A 91 -11.68 -15.08 -11.51
CA LYS A 91 -10.87 -15.92 -12.42
C LYS A 91 -10.25 -15.13 -13.57
N ASP A 92 -10.90 -14.05 -14.01
CA ASP A 92 -10.45 -13.24 -15.14
C ASP A 92 -9.34 -12.28 -14.72
N ALA A 93 -9.38 -11.80 -13.48
CA ALA A 93 -8.34 -10.93 -12.99
C ALA A 93 -7.05 -11.69 -12.60
N ARG A 94 -7.14 -13.00 -12.28
CA ARG A 94 -5.96 -13.88 -12.27
C ARG A 94 -5.27 -13.95 -13.62
N HIS A 95 -6.03 -13.90 -14.71
CA HIS A 95 -5.48 -13.88 -16.06
C HIS A 95 -4.82 -12.53 -16.36
N PHE A 96 -5.46 -11.41 -15.97
CA PHE A 96 -4.91 -10.06 -16.11
C PHE A 96 -3.59 -9.86 -15.34
N ALA A 97 -3.53 -10.28 -14.07
CA ALA A 97 -2.32 -10.20 -13.24
C ALA A 97 -1.11 -10.95 -13.84
N ARG A 98 -1.38 -12.03 -14.60
CA ARG A 98 -0.35 -12.76 -15.34
C ARG A 98 0.11 -12.01 -16.59
N LEU A 99 -0.78 -11.30 -17.27
CA LEU A 99 -0.50 -10.58 -18.52
C LEU A 99 0.24 -9.26 -18.29
N THR A 100 -0.06 -8.53 -17.21
CA THR A 100 0.56 -7.23 -16.91
C THR A 100 1.91 -7.34 -16.21
N GLY A 101 2.39 -8.55 -15.93
CA GLY A 101 3.63 -8.77 -15.18
C GLY A 101 3.52 -8.45 -13.69
N GLN A 102 2.32 -8.10 -13.21
CA GLN A 102 2.02 -7.89 -11.79
C GLN A 102 1.93 -9.23 -11.02
N VAL A 103 2.68 -10.28 -11.40
CA VAL A 103 2.66 -11.59 -10.73
C VAL A 103 3.06 -11.54 -9.25
N TRP A 104 3.66 -10.43 -8.78
CA TRP A 104 3.92 -10.18 -7.37
C TRP A 104 2.64 -10.24 -6.52
N ILE A 105 1.47 -9.88 -7.07
CA ILE A 105 0.23 -9.91 -6.31
C ILE A 105 -0.16 -11.38 -6.01
N MET A 106 0.30 -12.35 -6.81
CA MET A 106 -0.09 -13.78 -6.72
C MET A 106 0.78 -14.62 -5.79
N ARG A 107 2.03 -14.23 -5.52
CA ARG A 107 3.02 -15.10 -4.85
C ARG A 107 3.22 -14.83 -3.37
N GLY A 108 2.50 -13.87 -2.78
CA GLY A 108 2.94 -13.23 -1.54
C GLY A 108 4.22 -12.43 -1.83
N ARG A 109 4.29 -11.19 -1.37
CA ARG A 109 5.45 -10.34 -1.69
C ARG A 109 6.75 -11.03 -1.26
N PRO A 110 7.86 -10.88 -2.01
CA PRO A 110 9.16 -11.31 -1.55
C PRO A 110 9.54 -10.46 -0.32
N VAL A 111 9.31 -11.00 0.88
CA VAL A 111 9.92 -10.47 2.10
C VAL A 111 11.45 -10.51 1.92
N PRO A 112 12.16 -9.39 2.05
CA PRO A 112 13.61 -9.38 2.02
C PRO A 112 14.14 -10.42 3.01
N LYS A 113 15.16 -11.19 2.62
CA LYS A 113 15.74 -12.25 3.47
C LYS A 113 16.13 -11.76 4.89
N ALA A 114 16.33 -10.45 5.06
CA ALA A 114 16.58 -9.80 6.35
C ALA A 114 15.40 -9.87 7.34
N GLU A 115 14.15 -9.95 6.86
CA GLU A 115 12.94 -10.09 7.68
C GLU A 115 12.59 -11.56 8.00
N LEU A 116 13.26 -12.52 7.34
CA LEU A 116 13.10 -13.96 7.56
C LEU A 116 14.04 -14.54 8.63
N ALA A 117 14.89 -13.72 9.24
CA ALA A 117 15.73 -14.17 10.34
C ALA A 117 14.88 -14.21 11.63
N PRO A 118 14.78 -15.35 12.35
CA PRO A 118 14.14 -15.37 13.65
C PRO A 118 14.87 -14.38 14.57
N ALA A 119 14.12 -13.51 15.22
CA ALA A 119 14.65 -12.66 16.28
C ALA A 119 15.22 -13.55 17.39
N GLY A 120 16.54 -13.67 17.45
CA GLY A 120 17.32 -14.15 18.59
C GLY A 120 17.05 -15.59 19.06
N VAL A 121 18.07 -16.43 18.94
CA VAL A 121 18.37 -17.46 19.95
C VAL A 121 19.18 -16.80 21.05
#